data_AF-A0A968MGR4-F1
#
_entry.id   AF-A0A968MGR4-F1
#
_cell.length_a   1.000
_cell.length_b   1.000
_cell.length_c   1.000
_cell.angle_alpha   90.00
_cell.angle_beta   90.00
_cell.angle_gamma   90.00
#
_symmetry.space_group_name_H-M   'P 1'
#
loop_
_entity.id
_entity.type
_entity.pdbx_description
1 polymer ?
#
loop_
_entity_poly.entity_id
_entity_poly.type
_entity_poly.pdbx_seq_one_letter_code
_entity_poly.pdbx_strand_id
1 'polypeptide(L)'
;MRNYEKYDAKLWEQLKGFWDRVREQIKDQNLFKEQADDLQSGVNMAFDALKKLRAKIEEEFQARSQSAKAQFMEKLQQLDGQIAEGSRLGMVFDELKKLQQKFRDVKFTKEDRAQVWEKLDGAFKSAKGKRFGDDAASTNSGDNSAEGRFDRRLVGLEQAMDRMKKVH
;
A
#
# COMPACT_ATOMS: atom_id res chain seq x y z
N MET A 1 13.78 -25.26 -14.59
CA MET A 1 14.60 -25.17 -13.35
C MET A 1 13.67 -24.89 -12.19
N ARG A 2 13.69 -25.70 -11.12
CA ARG A 2 12.87 -25.46 -9.92
C ARG A 2 13.49 -24.31 -9.14
N ASN A 3 12.71 -23.27 -8.91
CA ASN A 3 13.14 -22.01 -8.31
C ASN A 3 13.17 -22.18 -6.77
N TYR A 4 14.26 -22.75 -6.23
CA TYR A 4 14.44 -22.98 -4.79
C TYR A 4 14.76 -21.70 -4.00
N GLU A 5 14.85 -20.55 -4.67
CA GLU A 5 15.21 -19.26 -4.04
C GLU A 5 14.02 -18.54 -3.41
N LYS A 6 12.79 -18.99 -3.66
CA LYS A 6 11.57 -18.35 -3.16
C LYS A 6 10.77 -19.31 -2.31
N TYR A 7 10.28 -18.83 -1.17
CA TYR A 7 9.31 -19.55 -0.36
C TYR A 7 8.09 -19.93 -1.21
N ASP A 8 7.67 -21.19 -1.12
CA ASP A 8 6.46 -21.71 -1.74
C ASP A 8 5.53 -22.27 -0.65
N ALA A 9 4.34 -21.66 -0.53
CA ALA A 9 3.32 -22.11 0.39
C ALA A 9 2.85 -23.55 0.07
N LYS A 10 2.90 -23.96 -1.20
CA LYS A 10 2.57 -25.33 -1.61
C LYS A 10 3.59 -26.33 -1.07
N LEU A 11 4.87 -25.97 -1.06
CA LEU A 11 5.93 -26.82 -0.51
C LEU A 11 5.78 -26.99 1.01
N TRP A 12 5.34 -25.94 1.70
CA TRP A 12 5.00 -26.00 3.13
C TRP A 12 3.84 -26.96 3.42
N GLU A 13 2.73 -26.88 2.66
CA GLU A 13 1.60 -27.81 2.83
C GLU A 13 1.97 -29.25 2.43
N GLN A 14 2.79 -29.43 1.39
CA GLN A 14 3.32 -30.75 1.03
C GLN A 14 4.19 -31.34 2.13
N LEU A 15 5.03 -30.53 2.77
CA LEU A 15 5.88 -30.97 3.87
C LEU A 15 5.08 -31.34 5.11
N LYS A 16 4.00 -30.61 5.43
CA LYS A 16 3.06 -31.02 6.48
C LYS A 16 2.41 -32.37 6.16
N GLY A 17 1.87 -32.51 4.94
CA GLY A 17 1.23 -33.76 4.52
C GLY A 17 2.19 -34.95 4.50
N PHE A 18 3.48 -34.72 4.22
CA PHE A 18 4.51 -35.74 4.37
C PHE A 18 4.77 -36.08 5.84
N TRP A 19 4.90 -35.07 6.69
CA TRP A 19 5.13 -35.23 8.12
C TRP A 19 3.99 -35.97 8.82
N ASP A 20 2.74 -35.71 8.44
CA ASP A 20 1.57 -36.41 8.97
C ASP A 20 1.63 -37.91 8.64
N ARG A 21 2.02 -38.27 7.41
CA ARG A 21 2.22 -39.69 7.01
C ARG A 21 3.38 -40.35 7.74
N VAL A 22 4.50 -39.64 7.91
CA VAL A 22 5.66 -40.15 8.67
C VAL A 22 5.23 -40.43 10.11
N ARG A 23 4.45 -39.53 10.73
CA ARG A 23 3.91 -39.74 12.08
C ARG A 23 2.96 -40.93 12.16
N GLU A 24 2.08 -41.12 11.18
CA GLU A 24 1.21 -42.30 11.10
C GLU A 24 2.04 -43.59 11.02
N GLN A 25 3.05 -43.65 10.15
CA GLN A 25 3.91 -44.82 10.01
C GLN A 25 4.74 -45.13 11.28
N ILE A 26 5.17 -44.10 12.02
CA ILE A 26 5.84 -44.26 13.31
C ILE A 26 4.87 -44.81 14.36
N LYS A 27 3.64 -44.28 14.41
CA LYS A 27 2.59 -44.73 15.33
C LYS A 27 2.18 -46.18 15.06
N ASP A 28 2.09 -46.56 13.80
CA ASP A 28 1.76 -47.90 13.35
C ASP A 28 2.92 -48.90 13.53
N GLN A 29 4.05 -48.46 14.10
CA GLN A 29 5.28 -49.24 14.29
C GLN A 29 5.83 -49.87 13.00
N ASN A 30 5.51 -49.27 11.86
CA ASN A 30 5.93 -49.75 10.54
C ASN A 30 7.34 -49.28 10.16
N LEU A 31 7.93 -48.37 10.94
CA LEU A 31 9.28 -47.84 10.74
C LEU A 31 10.20 -48.27 11.89
N PHE A 32 11.43 -48.65 11.56
CA PHE A 32 12.48 -48.81 12.56
C PHE A 32 12.78 -47.45 13.20
N LYS A 33 13.08 -47.46 14.51
CA LYS A 33 13.32 -46.24 15.28
C LYS A 33 14.37 -45.32 14.65
N GLU A 34 15.47 -45.88 14.16
CA GLU A 34 16.54 -45.10 13.50
C GLU A 34 16.04 -44.39 12.22
N GLN A 35 15.23 -45.07 11.40
CA GLN A 35 14.65 -44.48 10.19
C GLN A 35 13.62 -43.39 10.53
N ALA A 36 12.86 -43.59 11.60
CA ALA A 36 11.93 -42.60 12.11
C ALA A 36 12.65 -41.34 12.59
N ASP A 37 13.76 -41.51 13.33
CA ASP A 37 14.59 -40.42 13.82
C ASP A 37 15.25 -39.65 12.66
N ASP A 38 15.77 -40.35 11.64
CA ASP A 38 16.34 -39.74 10.43
C ASP A 38 15.29 -38.93 9.63
N LEU A 39 14.09 -39.51 9.43
CA LEU A 39 12.99 -38.83 8.73
C LEU A 39 12.52 -37.59 9.51
N GLN A 40 12.36 -37.69 10.83
CA GLN A 40 12.00 -36.56 11.67
C GLN A 40 13.05 -35.45 11.61
N SER A 41 14.33 -35.80 11.69
CA SER A 41 15.44 -34.85 11.58
C SER A 41 15.40 -34.12 10.22
N GLY A 42 15.29 -34.87 9.12
CA GLY A 42 15.22 -34.30 7.76
C GLY A 42 14.01 -33.38 7.55
N VAL A 43 12.84 -33.77 8.06
CA VAL A 43 11.62 -32.95 8.00
C VAL A 43 11.76 -31.65 8.81
N ASN A 44 12.34 -31.73 10.01
CA ASN A 44 12.61 -30.55 10.83
C ASN A 44 13.57 -29.58 10.14
N MET A 45 14.66 -30.10 9.56
CA MET A 45 15.61 -29.29 8.77
C MET A 45 14.91 -28.61 7.59
N ALA A 46 14.02 -29.31 6.88
CA ALA A 46 13.26 -28.75 5.78
C ALA A 46 12.29 -27.64 6.24
N PHE A 47 11.60 -27.83 7.37
CA PHE A 47 10.74 -26.80 7.96
C PHE A 47 11.55 -25.56 8.34
N ASP A 48 12.72 -25.74 8.94
CA ASP A 48 13.58 -24.62 9.34
C ASP A 48 14.14 -23.87 8.14
N ALA A 49 14.51 -24.57 7.07
CA ALA A 49 14.90 -23.93 5.81
C ALA A 49 13.75 -23.10 5.23
N LEU A 50 12.51 -23.62 5.22
CA LEU A 50 11.34 -22.89 4.73
C LEU A 50 11.01 -21.66 5.59
N LYS A 51 11.13 -21.76 6.91
CA LYS A 51 10.95 -20.61 7.83
C LYS A 51 11.99 -19.52 7.53
N LYS A 52 13.26 -19.89 7.33
CA LYS A 52 14.34 -18.95 6.98
C LYS A 52 14.06 -18.24 5.66
N LEU A 53 13.63 -18.98 4.63
CA LEU A 53 13.26 -18.38 3.34
C LEU A 53 12.07 -17.43 3.46
N ARG A 54 11.06 -17.79 4.27
CA ARG A 54 9.91 -16.92 4.55
C ARG A 54 10.35 -15.63 5.26
N ALA A 55 11.18 -15.75 6.29
CA ALA A 55 11.70 -14.60 7.04
C ALA A 55 12.49 -13.66 6.12
N LYS A 56 13.34 -14.21 5.24
CA LYS A 56 14.10 -13.43 4.26
C LYS A 56 13.19 -12.67 3.27
N ILE A 57 12.12 -13.30 2.78
CA ILE A 57 11.17 -12.63 1.89
C ILE A 57 10.44 -11.50 2.60
N GLU A 58 10.06 -11.71 3.86
CA GLU A 58 9.45 -10.65 4.66
C GLU A 58 10.43 -9.48 4.87
N GLU A 59 11.68 -9.77 5.24
CA GLU A 59 12.72 -8.76 5.41
C GLU A 59 12.99 -7.98 4.11
N GLU A 60 13.09 -8.67 2.98
CA GLU A 60 13.22 -8.03 1.66
C GLU A 60 11.99 -7.19 1.32
N PHE A 61 10.79 -7.64 1.66
CA PHE A 61 9.56 -6.89 1.43
C PHE A 61 9.52 -5.62 2.27
N GLN A 62 9.87 -5.72 3.56
CA GLN A 62 9.99 -4.59 4.48
C GLN A 62 11.02 -3.58 3.99
N ALA A 63 12.22 -4.04 3.61
CA ALA A 63 13.28 -3.18 3.09
C ALA A 63 12.86 -2.47 1.80
N ARG A 64 12.20 -3.17 0.87
CA ARG A 64 11.66 -2.57 -0.36
C ARG A 64 10.57 -1.54 -0.06
N SER A 65 9.67 -1.83 0.89
CA SER A 65 8.61 -0.91 1.33
C SER A 65 9.20 0.37 1.93
N GLN A 66 10.20 0.24 2.82
CA GLN A 66 10.87 1.38 3.44
C GLN A 66 11.64 2.22 2.41
N SER A 67 12.37 1.58 1.49
CA SER A 67 13.09 2.27 0.42
C SER A 67 12.12 3.04 -0.49
N ALA A 68 11.02 2.41 -0.90
CA ALA A 68 9.98 3.08 -1.67
C ALA A 68 9.40 4.27 -0.89
N LYS A 69 9.03 4.07 0.38
CA LYS A 69 8.50 5.15 1.22
C LYS A 69 9.47 6.32 1.31
N ALA A 70 10.76 6.08 1.51
CA ALA A 70 11.76 7.15 1.53
C ALA A 70 11.75 7.96 0.23
N GLN A 71 11.70 7.31 -0.94
CA GLN A 71 11.62 7.99 -2.23
C GLN A 71 10.34 8.81 -2.40
N PHE A 72 9.20 8.31 -1.88
CA PHE A 72 7.94 9.06 -1.91
C PHE A 72 8.00 10.28 -0.98
N MET A 73 8.53 10.11 0.24
CA MET A 73 8.66 11.20 1.21
C MET A 73 9.58 12.30 0.70
N GLU A 74 10.71 11.94 0.09
CA GLU A 74 11.64 12.90 -0.52
C GLU A 74 10.97 13.71 -1.64
N LYS A 75 10.26 13.03 -2.56
CA LYS A 75 9.54 13.72 -3.65
C LYS A 75 8.41 14.59 -3.12
N LEU A 76 7.66 14.13 -2.12
CA LEU A 76 6.61 14.92 -1.49
C LEU A 76 7.18 16.16 -0.83
N GLN A 77 8.32 16.06 -0.15
CA GLN A 77 8.98 17.20 0.47
C GLN A 77 9.44 18.23 -0.56
N GLN A 78 9.98 17.79 -1.71
CA GLN A 78 10.34 18.68 -2.81
C GLN A 78 9.12 19.41 -3.38
N LEU A 79 8.00 18.68 -3.58
CA LEU A 79 6.74 19.26 -4.06
C LEU A 79 6.13 20.21 -3.04
N ASP A 80 6.19 19.90 -1.75
CA ASP A 80 5.73 20.78 -0.66
C ASP A 80 6.52 22.10 -0.64
N GLY A 81 7.83 22.05 -0.89
CA GLY A 81 8.65 23.26 -1.07
C GLY A 81 8.18 24.12 -2.25
N GLN A 82 7.91 23.50 -3.40
CA GLN A 82 7.38 24.21 -4.59
C GLN A 82 5.97 24.77 -4.35
N ILE A 83 5.13 24.05 -3.61
CA ILE A 83 3.82 24.55 -3.15
C ILE A 83 4.02 25.76 -2.23
N ALA A 84 4.97 25.70 -1.29
CA ALA A 84 5.29 26.80 -0.39
C ALA A 84 5.72 28.08 -1.15
N GLU A 85 6.49 27.95 -2.22
CA GLU A 85 6.90 29.06 -3.09
C GLU A 85 5.76 29.62 -3.96
N GLY A 86 4.70 28.85 -4.20
CA GLY A 86 3.50 29.29 -4.95
C GLY A 86 3.70 29.44 -6.46
N SER A 87 4.91 29.18 -6.98
CA SER A 87 5.21 29.17 -8.40
C SER A 87 4.87 27.82 -9.03
N ARG A 88 4.35 27.80 -10.26
CA ARG A 88 4.08 26.59 -11.05
C ARG A 88 3.13 25.56 -10.39
N LEU A 89 2.18 25.99 -9.56
CA LEU A 89 1.17 25.14 -8.91
C LEU A 89 0.44 24.17 -9.87
N GLY A 90 0.23 24.56 -11.13
CA GLY A 90 -0.32 23.69 -12.16
C GLY A 90 0.55 22.45 -12.44
N MET A 91 1.86 22.66 -12.60
CA MET A 91 2.82 21.57 -12.83
C MET A 91 2.97 20.69 -11.59
N VAL A 92 3.05 21.29 -10.40
CA VAL A 92 3.12 20.56 -9.12
C VAL A 92 1.92 19.64 -8.94
N PHE A 93 0.72 20.11 -9.29
CA PHE A 93 -0.50 19.31 -9.19
C PHE A 93 -0.48 18.09 -10.12
N ASP A 94 0.06 18.22 -11.33
CA ASP A 94 0.19 17.09 -12.26
C ASP A 94 1.31 16.13 -11.84
N GLU A 95 2.37 16.62 -11.20
CA GLU A 95 3.38 15.76 -10.57
C GLU A 95 2.83 14.98 -9.36
N LEU A 96 2.02 15.61 -8.52
CA LEU A 96 1.30 14.93 -7.44
C LEU A 96 0.37 13.83 -7.97
N LYS A 97 -0.35 14.06 -9.08
CA LYS A 97 -1.15 13.01 -9.74
C LYS A 97 -0.29 11.85 -10.24
N LYS A 98 0.85 12.14 -10.89
CA LYS A 98 1.79 11.10 -11.33
C LYS A 98 2.33 10.30 -10.14
N LEU A 99 2.60 10.96 -9.02
CA LEU A 99 3.03 10.32 -7.79
C LEU A 99 1.91 9.45 -7.21
N GLN A 100 0.67 9.93 -7.21
CA GLN A 100 -0.50 9.15 -6.79
C GLN A 100 -0.72 7.90 -7.66
N GLN A 101 -0.50 7.99 -8.97
CA GLN A 101 -0.56 6.83 -9.86
C GLN A 101 0.52 5.80 -9.49
N LYS A 102 1.78 6.25 -9.35
CA LYS A 102 2.89 5.38 -8.92
C LYS A 102 2.63 4.76 -7.54
N PHE A 103 2.01 5.50 -6.62
CA PHE A 103 1.66 5.00 -5.29
C PHE A 103 0.69 3.79 -5.35
N ARG A 104 -0.21 3.75 -6.33
CA ARG A 104 -1.13 2.63 -6.51
C ARG A 104 -0.42 1.36 -6.98
N ASP A 105 0.62 1.51 -7.79
CA ASP A 105 1.36 0.40 -8.39
C ASP A 105 2.43 -0.18 -7.45
N VAL A 106 2.93 0.62 -6.52
CA VAL A 106 3.97 0.20 -5.56
C VAL A 106 3.36 -0.59 -4.40
N LYS A 107 4.00 -1.71 -4.06
CA LYS A 107 3.66 -2.50 -2.88
C LYS A 107 4.33 -1.93 -1.65
N PHE A 108 3.52 -1.65 -0.65
CA PHE A 108 3.93 -1.19 0.67
C PHE A 108 3.41 -2.15 1.74
N THR A 109 4.03 -2.10 2.91
CA THR A 109 3.40 -2.57 4.14
C THR A 109 2.16 -1.71 4.44
N LYS A 110 1.24 -2.24 5.23
CA LYS A 110 0.02 -1.50 5.60
C LYS A 110 0.35 -0.16 6.28
N GLU A 111 1.36 -0.16 7.15
CA GLU A 111 1.80 1.01 7.90
C GLU A 111 2.47 2.05 7.00
N ASP A 112 3.43 1.65 6.16
CA ASP A 112 4.09 2.57 5.24
C ASP A 112 3.11 3.16 4.22
N ARG A 113 2.14 2.35 3.76
CA ARG A 113 1.09 2.81 2.86
C ARG A 113 0.26 3.93 3.48
N ALA A 114 -0.13 3.78 4.74
CA ALA A 114 -0.92 4.79 5.45
C ALA A 114 -0.13 6.10 5.59
N GLN A 115 1.14 6.02 5.98
CA GLN A 115 1.99 7.20 6.16
C GLN A 115 2.24 7.96 4.86
N VAL A 116 2.52 7.25 3.75
CA VAL A 116 2.70 7.88 2.44
C VAL A 116 1.38 8.50 1.95
N TRP A 117 0.25 7.84 2.21
CA TRP A 117 -1.07 8.36 1.84
C TRP A 117 -1.41 9.66 2.56
N GLU A 118 -1.23 9.72 3.89
CA GLU A 118 -1.50 10.93 4.68
C GLU A 118 -0.68 12.12 4.19
N LYS A 119 0.60 11.90 3.88
CA LYS A 119 1.47 12.95 3.34
C LYS A 119 1.07 13.39 1.94
N LEU A 120 0.73 12.43 1.07
CA LEU A 120 0.26 12.72 -0.29
C LEU A 120 -1.05 13.51 -0.27
N ASP A 121 -2.02 13.12 0.56
CA ASP A 121 -3.30 13.82 0.72
C ASP A 121 -3.09 15.24 1.29
N GLY A 122 -2.20 15.37 2.27
CA GLY A 122 -1.77 16.68 2.81
C GLY A 122 -1.19 17.60 1.73
N ALA A 123 -0.27 17.10 0.91
CA ALA A 123 0.30 17.86 -0.20
C ALA A 123 -0.77 18.30 -1.22
N PHE A 124 -1.74 17.43 -1.53
CA PHE A 124 -2.87 17.79 -2.39
C PHE A 124 -3.75 18.88 -1.78
N LYS A 125 -4.04 18.83 -0.48
CA LYS A 125 -4.81 19.86 0.23
C LYS A 125 -4.07 21.20 0.20
N SER A 126 -2.78 21.20 0.51
CA SER A 126 -1.93 22.41 0.45
C SER A 126 -1.86 23.00 -0.96
N ALA A 127 -1.66 22.16 -1.98
CA ALA A 127 -1.64 22.60 -3.38
C ALA A 127 -3.00 23.18 -3.84
N LYS A 128 -4.11 22.57 -3.41
CA LYS A 128 -5.47 23.05 -3.72
C LYS A 128 -5.78 24.37 -3.04
N GLY A 129 -5.49 24.49 -1.74
CA GLY A 129 -5.72 25.73 -0.98
C GLY A 129 -5.02 26.92 -1.62
N LYS A 130 -3.75 26.75 -2.02
CA LYS A 130 -3.01 27.80 -2.72
C LYS A 130 -3.49 28.10 -4.13
N ARG A 131 -4.04 27.11 -4.85
CA ARG A 131 -4.45 27.27 -6.24
C ARG A 131 -5.89 27.80 -6.40
N PHE A 132 -6.78 27.47 -5.47
CA PHE A 132 -8.21 27.72 -5.60
C PHE A 132 -8.82 28.45 -4.38
N GLY A 133 -8.04 28.75 -3.34
CA GLY A 133 -8.51 29.34 -2.07
C GLY A 133 -8.85 28.27 -1.03
N ASP A 134 -8.91 28.67 0.25
CA ASP A 134 -9.09 27.76 1.40
C ASP A 134 -10.42 26.97 1.36
N ASP A 135 -11.46 27.51 0.72
CA ASP A 135 -12.74 26.80 0.50
C ASP A 135 -12.60 25.53 -0.35
N ALA A 136 -11.59 25.45 -1.21
CA ALA A 136 -11.33 24.30 -2.08
C ALA A 136 -10.47 23.20 -1.42
N ALA A 137 -9.79 23.50 -0.32
CA ALA A 137 -8.94 22.54 0.41
C ALA A 137 -9.77 21.58 1.28
N SER A 138 -10.92 22.05 1.78
CA SER A 138 -11.85 21.29 2.63
C SER A 138 -12.75 20.32 1.84
N THR A 139 -12.99 20.59 0.56
CA THR A 139 -14.07 19.96 -0.20
C THR A 139 -13.84 18.49 -0.58
N ASN A 140 -12.64 17.95 -0.39
CA ASN A 140 -12.28 16.69 -1.05
C ASN A 140 -12.27 15.43 -0.18
N SER A 141 -12.78 15.50 1.05
CA SER A 141 -12.95 14.29 1.90
C SER A 141 -14.41 13.94 2.21
N GLY A 142 -15.40 14.73 1.75
CA GLY A 142 -16.83 14.45 1.98
C GLY A 142 -17.78 14.77 0.81
N ASP A 143 -17.36 15.54 -0.19
CA ASP A 143 -18.27 16.15 -1.18
C ASP A 143 -18.46 15.32 -2.47
N ASN A 144 -18.59 14.01 -2.28
CA ASN A 144 -19.29 13.11 -3.20
C ASN A 144 -20.56 12.53 -2.55
N SER A 145 -20.91 12.98 -1.34
CA SER A 145 -22.21 12.73 -0.75
C SER A 145 -23.31 13.39 -1.58
N ALA A 146 -24.53 12.86 -1.49
CA ALA A 146 -25.68 13.45 -2.17
C ALA A 146 -25.88 14.92 -1.73
N GLU A 147 -25.65 15.22 -0.45
CA GLU A 147 -25.83 16.54 0.16
C GLU A 147 -24.89 17.60 -0.45
N GLY A 148 -23.59 17.32 -0.55
CA GLY A 148 -22.67 18.30 -1.12
C GLY A 148 -22.91 18.58 -2.62
N ARG A 149 -23.52 17.61 -3.34
CA ARG A 149 -24.00 17.84 -4.71
C ARG A 149 -25.24 18.76 -4.75
N PHE A 150 -26.14 18.65 -3.77
CA PHE A 150 -27.30 19.53 -3.65
C PHE A 150 -26.87 20.97 -3.32
N ASP A 151 -25.94 21.15 -2.39
CA ASP A 151 -25.46 22.48 -1.99
C ASP A 151 -24.79 23.23 -3.15
N ARG A 152 -23.95 22.56 -3.94
CA ARG A 152 -23.34 23.16 -5.15
C ARG A 152 -24.39 23.56 -6.20
N ARG A 153 -25.46 22.77 -6.35
CA ARG A 153 -26.58 23.10 -7.26
C ARG A 153 -27.36 24.31 -6.75
N LEU A 154 -27.60 24.39 -5.44
CA LEU A 154 -28.28 25.49 -4.81
C LEU A 154 -27.50 26.80 -4.99
N VAL A 155 -26.19 26.78 -4.69
CA VAL A 155 -25.29 27.91 -4.92
C VAL A 155 -25.23 28.31 -6.40
N GLY A 156 -25.21 27.34 -7.32
CA GLY A 156 -25.24 27.61 -8.76
C GLY A 156 -26.54 28.27 -9.23
N LEU A 157 -27.68 27.87 -8.67
CA LEU A 157 -28.99 28.47 -8.95
C LEU A 157 -29.09 29.89 -8.38
N GLU A 158 -28.60 30.12 -7.17
CA GLU A 158 -28.56 31.46 -6.55
C GLU A 158 -27.71 32.43 -7.39
N GLN A 159 -26.53 31.99 -7.82
CA GLN A 159 -25.69 32.80 -8.71
C GLN A 159 -26.35 33.06 -10.08
N ALA A 160 -27.10 32.11 -10.62
CA ALA A 160 -27.86 32.30 -11.86
C ALA A 160 -29.00 33.30 -11.68
N MET A 161 -29.73 33.24 -10.55
CA MET A 161 -30.76 34.22 -10.21
C MET A 161 -30.17 35.61 -10.04
N ASP A 162 -29.03 35.76 -9.38
CA ASP A 162 -28.40 37.06 -9.20
C ASP A 162 -27.87 37.65 -10.52
N ARG A 163 -27.40 36.80 -11.44
CA ARG A 163 -27.06 37.23 -12.80
C ARG A 163 -28.30 37.68 -13.57
N MET A 164 -29.42 36.96 -13.45
CA MET A 164 -30.69 37.38 -14.07
C MET A 164 -31.20 38.70 -13.50
N LYS A 165 -31.11 38.90 -12.18
CA LYS A 165 -31.53 40.14 -11.51
C LYS A 165 -30.69 41.36 -11.91
N LYS A 166 -29.43 41.16 -12.31
CA LYS A 166 -28.54 42.23 -12.80
C LYS A 166 -28.71 42.55 -14.29
N VAL A 167 -29.46 41.73 -15.03
CA VAL A 167 -29.74 41.88 -16.47
C VAL A 167 -31.14 42.51 -16.71
N HIS A 168 -31.79 42.98 -15.64
CA HIS A 168 -32.93 43.90 -15.63
C HIS A 168 -32.55 45.17 -14.88
#